data_AF-A0A7K3WQI0-F1
#
_entry.id   AF-A0A7K3WQI0-F1
#
_cell.length_a   1.000
_cell.length_b   1.000
_cell.length_c   1.000
_cell.angle_alpha   90.00
_cell.angle_beta   90.00
_cell.angle_gamma   90.00
#
_symmetry.space_group_name_H-M   'P 1'
#
loop_
_entity.id
_entity.type
_entity.pdbx_description
1 polymer ?
#
loop_
_entity_poly.entity_id
_entity_poly.type
_entity_poly.pdbx_seq_one_letter_code
_entity_poly.pdbx_strand_id
1 'polypeptide(L)'
;MEIYLYIAICLLIIVAYDFFFTVISINGAGLITSMISKGIARCFLWMNTKAVNRTILRFSGVAIILALICWWLGALWIGFFLSLLSDHTAVMDASSATAAPTIDKFYFSGYMLSTLGNGDFVPGSSGWKVMTAIFSFSGFIFITTGMTYLISVSSAVLHKRSLALFIANLLYVKDEGDKVQAVIRNGDQLRNMINKHNQNHLAYPIVHYFYSTDETTSLAPNLARIDQLLVDALKNNVDSNTLHPLYHSMNSYLHTVNGTFVKTVGTLSENENDKLADKDIRKALFKDILKSDGWDSDILKTTSG
;
A
#
# COMPACT_ATOMS: atom_id res chain seq x y z
N MET A 1 -24.12 -5.97 -29.89
CA MET A 1 -23.50 -4.63 -29.93
C MET A 1 -23.70 -3.88 -28.63
N GLU A 2 -24.93 -3.71 -28.14
CA GLU A 2 -25.21 -2.97 -26.89
C GLU A 2 -24.58 -3.59 -25.62
N ILE A 3 -24.48 -4.92 -25.54
CA ILE A 3 -23.86 -5.59 -24.38
C ILE A 3 -22.40 -5.17 -24.16
N TYR A 4 -21.62 -4.95 -25.22
CA TYR A 4 -20.23 -4.52 -25.11
C TYR A 4 -20.14 -3.10 -24.56
N LEU A 5 -21.08 -2.23 -24.93
CA LEU A 5 -21.14 -0.87 -24.42
C LEU A 5 -21.44 -0.84 -22.91
N TYR A 6 -22.41 -1.63 -22.45
CA TYR A 6 -22.72 -1.71 -21.02
C TYR A 6 -21.54 -2.25 -20.21
N ILE A 7 -20.89 -3.32 -20.68
CA ILE A 7 -19.70 -3.87 -20.02
C ILE A 7 -18.56 -2.85 -20.02
N ALA A 8 -18.34 -2.15 -21.14
CA ALA A 8 -17.34 -1.10 -21.25
C ALA A 8 -17.57 0.01 -20.22
N ILE A 9 -18.78 0.56 -20.16
CA ILE A 9 -19.13 1.64 -19.23
C ILE A 9 -18.95 1.17 -17.79
N CYS A 10 -19.46 -0.02 -17.43
CA CYS A 10 -19.28 -0.57 -16.09
C CYS A 10 -17.80 -0.72 -15.73
N LEU A 11 -16.98 -1.29 -16.62
CA LEU A 11 -15.55 -1.48 -16.38
C LEU A 11 -14.81 -0.15 -16.23
N LEU A 12 -15.11 0.84 -17.07
CA LEU A 12 -14.53 2.18 -17.01
C LEU A 12 -14.89 2.91 -15.70
N ILE A 13 -16.13 2.80 -15.24
CA ILE A 13 -16.55 3.37 -13.95
C ILE A 13 -15.83 2.68 -12.79
N ILE A 14 -15.75 1.34 -12.81
CA ILE A 14 -15.08 0.56 -11.78
C ILE A 14 -13.59 0.92 -11.68
N VAL A 15 -12.88 0.96 -12.81
CA VAL A 15 -11.45 1.28 -12.82
C VAL A 15 -11.20 2.74 -12.42
N ALA A 16 -12.03 3.69 -12.88
CA ALA A 16 -11.92 5.08 -12.46
C ALA A 16 -12.16 5.24 -10.96
N TYR A 17 -13.20 4.61 -10.41
CA TYR A 17 -13.47 4.63 -8.98
C TYR A 17 -12.32 4.02 -8.17
N ASP A 18 -11.85 2.82 -8.53
CA ASP A 18 -10.75 2.15 -7.82
C ASP A 18 -9.45 2.97 -7.89
N PHE A 19 -9.15 3.56 -9.05
CA PHE A 19 -7.98 4.41 -9.26
C PHE A 19 -8.03 5.68 -8.40
N PHE A 20 -9.08 6.49 -8.56
CA PHE A 20 -9.18 7.75 -7.83
C PHE A 20 -9.29 7.54 -6.33
N PHE A 21 -10.03 6.51 -5.90
CA PHE A 21 -10.08 6.17 -4.49
C PHE A 21 -8.70 5.74 -3.98
N THR A 22 -7.97 4.86 -4.67
CA THR A 22 -6.66 4.40 -4.19
C THR A 22 -5.59 5.50 -4.17
N VAL A 23 -5.60 6.39 -5.17
CA VAL A 23 -4.55 7.39 -5.31
C VAL A 23 -4.83 8.64 -4.46
N ILE A 24 -6.09 9.08 -4.38
CA ILE A 24 -6.47 10.34 -3.75
C ILE A 24 -7.00 10.12 -2.33
N SER A 25 -7.63 8.97 -2.03
CA SER A 25 -8.16 8.72 -0.69
C SER A 25 -7.01 8.59 0.31
N ILE A 26 -7.08 9.38 1.37
CA ILE A 26 -6.18 9.29 2.51
C ILE A 26 -6.62 8.15 3.45
N ASN A 27 -7.80 7.56 3.23
CA ASN A 27 -8.42 6.58 4.13
C ASN A 27 -8.37 5.14 3.62
N GLY A 28 -7.41 4.81 2.76
CA GLY A 28 -7.15 3.44 2.37
C GLY A 28 -7.13 3.19 0.86
N ALA A 29 -7.29 1.92 0.50
CA ALA A 29 -7.18 1.44 -0.88
C ALA A 29 -8.55 1.05 -1.44
N GLY A 30 -8.71 1.18 -2.75
CA GLY A 30 -9.91 0.73 -3.46
C GLY A 30 -10.15 -0.77 -3.26
N LEU A 31 -11.39 -1.20 -3.47
CA LEU A 31 -11.79 -2.59 -3.24
C LEU A 31 -10.96 -3.58 -4.05
N ILE A 32 -10.72 -3.28 -5.33
CA ILE A 32 -9.97 -4.16 -6.23
C ILE A 32 -8.49 -4.06 -5.91
N THR A 33 -7.99 -2.86 -5.66
CA THR A 33 -6.62 -2.66 -5.20
C THR A 33 -6.33 -3.48 -3.94
N SER A 34 -7.22 -3.46 -2.94
CA SER A 34 -7.09 -4.23 -1.70
C SER A 34 -7.10 -5.73 -1.96
N MET A 35 -7.97 -6.19 -2.86
CA MET A 35 -8.07 -7.60 -3.24
C MET A 35 -6.80 -8.09 -3.94
N ILE A 36 -6.31 -7.36 -4.95
CA ILE A 36 -5.07 -7.67 -5.68
C ILE A 36 -3.88 -7.68 -4.71
N SER A 37 -3.75 -6.65 -3.88
CA SER A 37 -2.65 -6.53 -2.92
C SER A 37 -2.63 -7.69 -1.93
N LYS A 38 -3.77 -8.03 -1.33
CA LYS A 38 -3.90 -9.17 -0.40
C LYS A 38 -3.69 -10.51 -1.09
N GLY A 39 -4.12 -10.66 -2.34
CA GLY A 39 -3.95 -11.88 -3.12
C GLY A 39 -2.47 -12.15 -3.40
N ILE A 40 -1.77 -11.15 -3.93
CA ILE A 40 -0.34 -11.22 -4.22
C ILE A 40 0.45 -11.42 -2.92
N ALA A 41 0.18 -10.63 -1.88
CA ALA A 41 0.86 -10.78 -0.59
C ALA A 41 0.71 -12.18 0.01
N ARG A 42 -0.51 -12.76 -0.03
CA ARG A 42 -0.75 -14.14 0.42
C ARG A 42 0.02 -15.17 -0.41
N CYS A 43 0.10 -14.97 -1.72
CA CYS A 43 0.89 -15.82 -2.60
C CYS A 43 2.38 -15.79 -2.20
N PHE A 44 2.94 -14.59 -2.01
CA PHE A 44 4.33 -14.41 -1.57
C PHE A 44 4.60 -15.01 -0.19
N LEU A 45 3.70 -14.80 0.78
CA LEU A 45 3.81 -15.41 2.11
C LEU A 45 3.74 -16.94 2.04
N TRP A 46 2.82 -17.49 1.25
CA TRP A 46 2.73 -18.94 1.04
C TRP A 46 3.98 -19.51 0.40
N MET A 47 4.52 -18.87 -0.64
CA MET A 47 5.79 -19.30 -1.25
C MET A 47 6.95 -19.21 -0.25
N ASN A 48 6.96 -18.20 0.62
CA ASN A 48 7.97 -18.05 1.66
C ASN A 48 7.94 -19.21 2.68
N THR A 49 6.77 -19.78 2.99
CA THR A 49 6.70 -20.96 3.89
C THR A 49 7.43 -22.19 3.34
N LYS A 50 7.68 -22.24 2.02
CA LYS A 50 8.41 -23.32 1.35
C LYS A 50 9.86 -22.96 1.07
N ALA A 51 10.26 -21.71 1.27
CA ALA A 51 11.60 -21.23 1.02
C ALA A 51 12.43 -21.28 2.30
N VAL A 52 13.74 -21.57 2.17
CA VAL A 52 14.67 -21.56 3.31
C VAL A 52 14.94 -20.12 3.79
N ASN A 53 14.89 -19.13 2.89
CA ASN A 53 15.22 -17.73 3.16
C ASN A 53 14.08 -16.79 2.73
N ARG A 54 13.99 -15.63 3.41
CA ARG A 54 12.96 -14.59 3.18
C ARG A 54 13.14 -13.77 1.90
N THR A 55 14.08 -14.12 1.03
CA THR A 55 14.47 -13.34 -0.15
C THR A 55 13.30 -13.11 -1.10
N ILE A 56 12.36 -14.05 -1.21
CA ILE A 56 11.20 -13.92 -2.11
C ILE A 56 10.27 -12.78 -1.70
N LEU A 57 10.15 -12.50 -0.39
CA LEU A 57 9.28 -11.45 0.14
C LEU A 57 9.76 -10.05 -0.24
N ARG A 58 11.04 -9.89 -0.60
CA ARG A 58 11.60 -8.62 -1.10
C ARG A 58 10.86 -8.12 -2.35
N PHE A 59 10.33 -9.03 -3.17
CA PHE A 59 9.64 -8.70 -4.41
C PHE A 59 8.14 -8.45 -4.24
N SER A 60 7.55 -8.77 -3.07
CA SER A 60 6.11 -8.64 -2.80
C SER A 60 5.58 -7.24 -3.12
N GLY A 61 6.17 -6.21 -2.51
CA GLY A 61 5.70 -4.83 -2.70
C GLY A 61 5.83 -4.33 -4.14
N VAL A 62 6.94 -4.66 -4.82
CA VAL A 62 7.15 -4.29 -6.23
C VAL A 62 6.16 -5.00 -7.15
N ALA A 63 5.93 -6.29 -6.92
CA ALA A 63 4.95 -7.08 -7.68
C ALA A 63 3.53 -6.53 -7.53
N ILE A 64 3.14 -6.10 -6.32
CA ILE A 64 1.84 -5.46 -6.09
C ILE A 64 1.71 -4.16 -6.87
N ILE A 65 2.69 -3.25 -6.79
CA ILE A 65 2.65 -1.98 -7.53
C ILE A 65 2.51 -2.22 -9.04
N LEU A 66 3.33 -3.11 -9.60
CA LEU A 66 3.27 -3.44 -11.03
C LEU A 66 1.91 -4.04 -11.41
N ALA A 67 1.37 -4.95 -10.60
CA ALA A 67 0.06 -5.54 -10.85
C ALA A 67 -1.07 -4.50 -10.82
N LEU A 68 -1.00 -3.48 -9.96
CA LEU A 68 -1.98 -2.40 -9.91
C LEU A 68 -1.91 -1.49 -11.13
N ILE A 69 -0.71 -1.13 -11.57
CA ILE A 69 -0.52 -0.35 -12.80
C ILE A 69 -1.07 -1.14 -14.00
N CYS A 70 -0.75 -2.44 -14.10
CA CYS A 70 -1.30 -3.31 -15.12
C CYS A 70 -2.82 -3.42 -15.04
N TRP A 71 -3.39 -3.51 -13.84
CA TRP A 71 -4.83 -3.53 -13.63
C TRP A 71 -5.47 -2.23 -14.12
N TRP A 72 -4.99 -1.07 -13.69
CA TRP A 72 -5.58 0.21 -14.05
C TRP A 72 -5.46 0.50 -15.56
N LEU A 73 -4.27 0.36 -16.14
CA LEU A 73 -4.06 0.60 -17.57
C LEU A 73 -4.73 -0.47 -18.42
N GLY A 74 -4.67 -1.73 -18.00
CA GLY A 74 -5.32 -2.85 -18.71
C GLY A 74 -6.84 -2.75 -18.69
N ALA A 75 -7.45 -2.44 -17.55
CA ALA A 75 -8.89 -2.28 -17.45
C ALA A 75 -9.39 -1.02 -18.20
N LEU A 76 -8.63 0.08 -18.16
CA LEU A 76 -8.93 1.26 -18.95
C LEU A 76 -8.86 0.95 -20.46
N TRP A 77 -7.80 0.24 -20.89
CA TRP A 77 -7.61 -0.19 -22.27
C TRP A 77 -8.75 -1.10 -22.75
N ILE A 78 -9.02 -2.18 -22.00
CA ILE A 78 -10.06 -3.15 -22.32
C ILE A 78 -11.43 -2.47 -22.31
N GLY A 79 -11.71 -1.59 -21.35
CA GLY A 79 -12.96 -0.84 -21.29
C GLY A 79 -13.20 0.00 -22.54
N PHE A 80 -12.20 0.74 -23.00
CA PHE A 80 -12.32 1.52 -24.23
C PHE A 80 -12.38 0.64 -25.48
N PHE A 81 -11.58 -0.41 -25.55
CA PHE A 81 -11.67 -1.39 -26.65
C PHE A 81 -13.07 -1.99 -26.78
N LEU A 82 -13.69 -2.41 -25.67
CA LEU A 82 -15.06 -2.92 -25.67
C LEU A 82 -16.06 -1.86 -26.13
N SER A 83 -15.84 -0.59 -25.79
CA SER A 83 -16.64 0.52 -26.32
C SER A 83 -16.57 0.57 -27.86
N LEU A 84 -15.38 0.45 -28.44
CA LEU A 84 -15.19 0.43 -29.91
C LEU A 84 -15.81 -0.80 -30.60
N LEU A 85 -16.00 -1.91 -29.88
CA LEU A 85 -16.72 -3.08 -30.40
C LEU A 85 -18.24 -2.91 -30.40
N SER A 86 -18.76 -1.95 -29.66
CA SER A 86 -20.20 -1.67 -29.65
C SER A 86 -20.71 -1.09 -30.97
N ASP A 87 -19.84 -0.44 -31.74
CA ASP A 87 -20.16 0.16 -33.04
C ASP A 87 -19.17 -0.32 -34.11
N HIS A 88 -19.70 -0.92 -35.18
CA HIS A 88 -18.90 -1.42 -36.28
C HIS A 88 -18.04 -0.31 -36.92
N THR A 89 -18.58 0.90 -37.02
CA THR A 89 -17.96 2.07 -37.65
C THR A 89 -17.18 2.96 -36.67
N ALA A 90 -16.95 2.51 -35.43
CA ALA A 90 -16.24 3.30 -34.42
C ALA A 90 -14.84 3.75 -34.86
N VAL A 91 -14.14 2.88 -35.60
CA VAL A 91 -12.79 3.10 -36.11
C VAL A 91 -12.79 2.78 -37.58
N MET A 92 -12.17 3.66 -38.37
CA MET A 92 -12.05 3.54 -39.81
C MET A 92 -10.56 3.57 -40.16
N ASP A 93 -10.18 2.80 -41.17
CA ASP A 93 -8.87 2.90 -41.81
C ASP A 93 -8.76 4.24 -42.56
N ALA A 94 -7.69 4.98 -42.30
CA ALA A 94 -7.53 6.34 -42.81
C ALA A 94 -7.34 6.39 -44.34
N SER A 95 -6.82 5.33 -44.94
CA SER A 95 -6.50 5.27 -46.37
C SER A 95 -7.66 4.73 -47.20
N SER A 96 -8.27 3.65 -46.75
CA SER A 96 -9.35 2.96 -47.46
C SER A 96 -10.75 3.48 -47.11
N ALA A 97 -10.88 4.26 -46.02
CA ALA A 97 -12.16 4.70 -45.47
C ALA A 97 -13.14 3.55 -45.18
N THR A 98 -12.60 2.36 -44.89
CA THR A 98 -13.38 1.18 -44.50
C THR A 98 -13.33 0.96 -43.00
N ALA A 99 -14.32 0.24 -42.46
CA ALA A 99 -14.37 -0.06 -41.04
C ALA A 99 -13.21 -0.99 -40.64
N ALA A 100 -12.51 -0.62 -39.56
CA ALA A 100 -11.36 -1.38 -39.07
C ALA A 100 -11.80 -2.73 -38.47
N PRO A 101 -11.07 -3.82 -38.72
CA PRO A 101 -11.35 -5.11 -38.11
C PRO A 101 -11.09 -5.07 -36.59
N THR A 102 -11.60 -6.07 -35.87
CA THR A 102 -11.54 -6.16 -34.39
C THR A 102 -10.13 -6.01 -33.83
N ILE A 103 -9.13 -6.65 -34.46
CA ILE A 103 -7.74 -6.60 -34.00
C ILE A 103 -7.15 -5.18 -34.14
N ASP A 104 -7.54 -4.46 -35.19
CA ASP A 104 -7.09 -3.10 -35.45
C ASP A 104 -7.78 -2.11 -34.51
N LYS A 105 -9.01 -2.38 -34.06
CA LYS A 105 -9.65 -1.63 -32.96
C LYS A 105 -8.91 -1.83 -31.63
N PHE A 106 -8.40 -3.03 -31.37
CA PHE A 106 -7.58 -3.30 -30.19
C PHE A 106 -6.23 -2.57 -30.26
N TYR A 107 -5.57 -2.61 -31.42
CA TYR A 107 -4.38 -1.83 -31.69
C TYR A 107 -4.64 -0.32 -31.56
N PHE A 108 -5.77 0.16 -32.11
CA PHE A 108 -6.21 1.55 -32.04
C PHE A 108 -6.33 2.06 -30.62
N SER A 109 -7.09 1.33 -29.80
CA SER A 109 -7.25 1.68 -28.38
C SER A 109 -5.91 1.67 -27.63
N GLY A 110 -4.98 0.77 -27.97
CA GLY A 110 -3.66 0.72 -27.32
C GLY A 110 -2.81 1.95 -27.63
N TYR A 111 -2.74 2.37 -28.90
CA TYR A 111 -1.95 3.54 -29.26
C TYR A 111 -2.59 4.86 -28.80
N MET A 112 -3.93 4.94 -28.73
CA MET A 112 -4.61 6.11 -28.17
C MET A 112 -4.38 6.20 -26.66
N LEU A 113 -4.33 5.08 -25.94
CA LEU A 113 -4.02 5.02 -24.50
C LEU A 113 -2.61 5.55 -24.22
N SER A 114 -1.63 5.15 -25.04
CA SER A 114 -0.25 5.59 -24.93
C SER A 114 0.00 6.99 -25.50
N THR A 115 -1.04 7.66 -26.00
CA THR A 115 -0.99 9.02 -26.60
C THR A 115 -0.13 9.15 -27.86
N LEU A 116 0.19 8.04 -28.54
CA LEU A 116 1.12 8.04 -29.68
C LEU A 116 0.52 8.69 -30.93
N GLY A 117 -0.72 8.34 -31.29
CA GLY A 117 -1.45 9.01 -32.37
C GLY A 117 -0.90 8.85 -33.80
N ASN A 118 -0.52 7.65 -34.25
CA ASN A 118 0.11 7.42 -35.57
C ASN A 118 -0.72 7.86 -36.79
N GLY A 119 -2.05 7.86 -36.69
CA GLY A 119 -2.93 8.34 -37.75
C GLY A 119 -3.37 7.31 -38.80
N ASP A 120 -2.90 6.06 -38.72
CA ASP A 120 -3.31 4.96 -39.61
C ASP A 120 -4.82 4.65 -39.52
N PHE A 121 -5.39 4.91 -38.33
CA PHE A 121 -6.78 4.69 -38.01
C PHE A 121 -7.38 5.98 -37.45
N VAL A 122 -8.63 6.25 -37.82
CA VAL A 122 -9.36 7.46 -37.42
C VAL A 122 -10.72 7.12 -36.83
N PRO A 123 -11.23 7.94 -35.89
CA PRO A 123 -12.58 7.74 -35.38
C PRO A 123 -13.62 7.96 -36.47
N GLY A 124 -14.56 7.03 -36.63
CA GLY A 124 -15.48 7.03 -37.78
C GLY A 124 -16.61 8.06 -37.73
N SER A 125 -16.86 8.68 -36.56
CA SER A 125 -17.86 9.73 -36.39
C SER A 125 -17.36 10.86 -35.49
N SER A 126 -18.01 12.01 -35.53
CA SER A 126 -17.69 13.15 -34.64
C SER A 126 -17.80 12.77 -33.15
N GLY A 127 -18.74 11.90 -32.79
CA GLY A 127 -18.85 11.38 -31.41
C GLY A 127 -17.63 10.54 -31.01
N TRP A 128 -17.18 9.64 -31.89
CA TRP A 128 -15.99 8.84 -31.65
C TRP A 128 -14.70 9.68 -31.58
N LYS A 129 -14.64 10.81 -32.31
CA LYS A 129 -13.52 11.76 -32.20
C LYS A 129 -13.41 12.33 -30.78
N VAL A 130 -14.53 12.79 -30.22
CA VAL A 130 -14.57 13.33 -28.85
C VAL A 130 -14.24 12.24 -27.82
N MET A 131 -14.86 11.06 -27.94
CA MET A 131 -14.60 9.93 -27.04
C MET A 131 -13.13 9.50 -27.05
N THR A 132 -12.52 9.46 -28.23
CA THR A 132 -11.10 9.12 -28.40
C THR A 132 -10.19 10.16 -27.75
N ALA A 133 -10.52 11.46 -27.89
CA ALA A 133 -9.77 12.53 -27.24
C ALA A 133 -9.86 12.45 -25.70
N ILE A 134 -11.07 12.21 -25.16
CA ILE A 134 -11.29 12.00 -23.71
C ILE A 134 -10.50 10.80 -23.23
N PHE A 135 -10.51 9.69 -23.99
CA PHE A 135 -9.79 8.48 -23.65
C PHE A 135 -8.28 8.70 -23.61
N SER A 136 -7.68 9.35 -24.62
CA SER A 136 -6.25 9.66 -24.62
C SER A 136 -5.85 10.57 -23.47
N PHE A 137 -6.64 11.60 -23.18
CA PHE A 137 -6.40 12.47 -22.03
C PHE A 137 -6.49 11.69 -20.70
N SER A 138 -7.45 10.77 -20.60
CA SER A 138 -7.59 9.89 -19.43
C SER A 138 -6.39 8.94 -19.30
N GLY A 139 -5.90 8.36 -20.39
CA GLY A 139 -4.70 7.53 -20.43
C GLY A 139 -3.48 8.29 -19.91
N PHE A 140 -3.29 9.53 -20.36
CA PHE A 140 -2.25 10.42 -19.86
C PHE A 140 -2.37 10.66 -18.33
N ILE A 141 -3.57 10.97 -17.82
CA ILE A 141 -3.80 11.15 -16.38
C ILE A 141 -3.43 9.88 -15.61
N PHE A 142 -3.88 8.71 -16.06
CA PHE A 142 -3.63 7.44 -15.39
C PHE A 142 -2.13 7.09 -15.36
N ILE A 143 -1.42 7.25 -16.48
CA ILE A 143 0.01 6.96 -16.56
C ILE A 143 0.81 7.91 -15.65
N THR A 144 0.59 9.22 -15.78
CA THR A 144 1.34 10.24 -15.02
C THR A 144 1.10 10.13 -13.51
N THR A 145 -0.16 9.94 -13.14
CA THR A 145 -0.56 9.81 -11.74
C THR A 145 -0.16 8.45 -11.16
N GLY A 146 -0.22 7.37 -11.94
CA GLY A 146 0.33 6.06 -11.56
C GLY A 146 1.83 6.09 -11.29
N MET A 147 2.59 6.84 -12.10
CA MET A 147 4.03 7.05 -11.86
C MET A 147 4.27 7.88 -10.60
N THR A 148 3.52 8.96 -10.40
CA THR A 148 3.60 9.78 -9.17
C THR A 148 3.27 8.93 -7.93
N TYR A 149 2.26 8.07 -8.01
CA TYR A 149 1.89 7.15 -6.95
C TYR A 149 3.05 6.18 -6.60
N LEU A 150 3.72 5.61 -7.61
CA LEU A 150 4.89 4.76 -7.40
C LEU A 150 6.00 5.49 -6.63
N ILE A 151 6.27 6.75 -6.99
CA ILE A 151 7.28 7.59 -6.32
C ILE A 151 6.88 7.82 -4.85
N SER A 152 5.62 8.19 -4.59
CA SER A 152 5.11 8.44 -3.24
C SER A 152 5.15 7.19 -2.36
N VAL A 153 4.75 6.03 -2.90
CA VAL A 153 4.84 4.74 -2.18
C VAL A 153 6.30 4.39 -1.90
N SER A 154 7.20 4.59 -2.86
CA SER A 154 8.64 4.34 -2.68
C SER A 154 9.23 5.20 -1.56
N SER A 155 8.87 6.48 -1.52
CA SER A 155 9.26 7.40 -0.44
C SER A 155 8.74 6.94 0.93
N ALA A 156 7.48 6.50 1.00
CA ALA A 156 6.88 5.95 2.21
C ALA A 156 7.57 4.67 2.70
N VAL A 157 7.99 3.78 1.78
CA VAL A 157 8.75 2.57 2.10
C VAL A 157 10.16 2.91 2.59
N LEU A 158 10.83 3.89 1.99
CA LEU A 158 12.13 4.37 2.47
C LEU A 158 12.01 4.96 3.88
N HIS A 159 10.93 5.71 4.16
CA HIS A 159 10.63 6.19 5.51
C HIS A 159 10.41 5.04 6.50
N LYS A 160 9.62 4.00 6.13
CA LYS A 160 9.43 2.77 6.94
C LYS A 160 10.76 2.12 7.32
N ARG A 161 11.67 1.99 6.34
CA ARG A 161 13.01 1.42 6.56
C ARG A 161 13.92 2.30 7.42
N SER A 162 13.90 3.61 7.19
CA SER A 162 14.65 4.57 8.00
C SER A 162 14.21 4.53 9.47
N LEU A 163 12.90 4.46 9.72
CA LEU A 163 12.35 4.28 11.07
C LEU A 163 12.80 2.95 11.70
N ALA A 164 12.71 1.84 10.95
CA ALA A 164 13.15 0.54 11.45
C ALA A 164 14.63 0.54 11.86
N LEU A 165 15.51 1.14 11.05
CA LEU A 165 16.94 1.29 11.33
C LEU A 165 17.21 2.23 12.50
N PHE A 166 16.48 3.34 12.58
CA PHE A 166 16.61 4.28 13.68
C PHE A 166 16.32 3.59 15.01
N ILE A 167 15.22 2.82 15.08
CA ILE A 167 14.87 2.03 16.26
C ILE A 167 15.92 0.96 16.54
N ALA A 168 16.37 0.22 15.52
CA ALA A 168 17.39 -0.82 15.67
C ALA A 168 18.67 -0.26 16.32
N ASN A 169 19.12 0.92 15.88
CA ASN A 169 20.31 1.57 16.41
C ASN A 169 20.15 2.01 17.88
N LEU A 170 18.95 2.47 18.27
CA LEU A 170 18.67 2.79 19.68
C LEU A 170 18.71 1.53 20.56
N LEU A 171 18.23 0.40 20.02
CA LEU A 171 18.17 -0.88 20.74
C LEU A 171 19.50 -1.64 20.76
N TYR A 172 20.49 -1.25 19.94
CA TYR A 172 21.81 -1.88 19.87
C TYR A 172 22.68 -1.61 21.11
N VAL A 173 22.31 -0.62 21.92
CA VAL A 173 22.99 -0.32 23.19
C VAL A 173 22.92 -1.54 24.12
N LYS A 174 24.00 -1.87 24.84
CA LYS A 174 24.06 -3.11 25.64
C LYS A 174 23.24 -3.05 26.92
N ASP A 175 23.41 -1.98 27.69
CA ASP A 175 22.73 -1.80 28.98
C ASP A 175 21.28 -1.35 28.79
N GLU A 176 20.37 -1.92 29.59
CA GLU A 176 18.93 -1.64 29.49
C GLU A 176 18.56 -0.22 29.95
N GLY A 177 19.26 0.30 30.97
CA GLY A 177 19.09 1.68 31.42
C GLY A 177 19.56 2.68 30.35
N ASP A 178 20.68 2.40 29.70
CA ASP A 178 21.18 3.23 28.60
C ASP A 178 20.25 3.21 27.36
N LYS A 179 19.58 2.08 27.07
CA LYS A 179 18.55 2.02 26.02
C LYS A 179 17.38 2.95 26.34
N VAL A 180 16.89 2.96 27.57
CA VAL A 180 15.81 3.86 28.01
C VAL A 180 16.21 5.32 27.85
N GLN A 181 17.43 5.67 28.26
CA GLN A 181 17.96 7.02 28.09
C GLN A 181 18.10 7.40 26.61
N ALA A 182 18.53 6.48 25.75
CA ALA A 182 18.60 6.71 24.31
C ALA A 182 17.22 6.98 23.70
N VAL A 183 16.17 6.26 24.15
CA VAL A 183 14.79 6.50 23.73
C VAL A 183 14.27 7.85 24.22
N ILE A 184 14.50 8.21 25.50
CA ILE A 184 14.11 9.51 26.06
C ILE A 184 14.76 10.65 25.28
N ARG A 185 16.08 10.58 25.06
CA ARG A 185 16.84 11.60 24.33
C ARG A 185 16.36 11.81 22.88
N ASN A 186 15.80 10.76 22.27
CA ASN A 186 15.34 10.78 20.88
C ASN A 186 13.80 10.74 20.75
N GLY A 187 13.05 10.95 21.85
CA GLY A 187 11.61 10.73 21.92
C GLY A 187 10.83 11.55 20.89
N ASP A 188 11.14 12.83 20.72
CA ASP A 188 10.47 13.71 19.75
C ASP A 188 10.70 13.28 18.30
N GLN A 189 11.94 12.92 17.95
CA GLN A 189 12.27 12.43 16.62
C GLN A 189 11.54 11.11 16.33
N LEU A 190 11.56 10.18 17.30
CA LEU A 190 10.88 8.90 17.17
C LEU A 190 9.36 9.09 17.01
N ARG A 191 8.74 9.93 17.84
CA ARG A 191 7.32 10.29 17.74
C ARG A 191 6.98 10.83 16.36
N ASN A 192 7.76 11.78 15.84
CA ASN A 192 7.53 12.36 14.52
C ASN A 192 7.66 11.32 13.40
N MET A 193 8.64 10.43 13.49
CA MET A 193 8.82 9.37 12.50
C MET A 193 7.69 8.32 12.55
N ILE A 194 7.21 7.95 13.75
CA ILE A 194 6.06 7.04 13.93
C ILE A 194 4.79 7.69 13.40
N ASN A 195 4.50 8.93 13.75
CA ASN A 195 3.33 9.67 13.26
C ASN A 195 3.35 9.77 11.73
N LYS A 196 4.50 10.12 11.14
CA LYS A 196 4.65 10.14 9.68
C LYS A 196 4.46 8.76 9.05
N HIS A 197 4.96 7.70 9.70
CA HIS A 197 4.72 6.33 9.23
C HIS A 197 3.24 5.96 9.29
N ASN A 198 2.53 6.33 10.36
CA ASN A 198 1.10 6.12 10.53
C ASN A 198 0.29 6.80 9.39
N GLN A 199 0.59 8.07 9.13
CA GLN A 199 -0.04 8.83 8.03
C GLN A 199 0.26 8.22 6.66
N ASN A 200 1.52 7.82 6.42
CA ASN A 200 1.90 7.12 5.19
C ASN A 200 1.17 5.78 5.03
N HIS A 201 0.88 5.08 6.13
CA HIS A 201 0.19 3.79 6.09
C HIS A 201 -1.30 3.94 5.73
N LEU A 202 -1.92 5.05 6.15
CA LEU A 202 -3.29 5.41 5.77
C LEU A 202 -3.37 5.83 4.29
N ALA A 203 -2.49 6.73 3.87
CA ALA A 203 -2.44 7.23 2.48
C ALA A 203 -1.96 6.16 1.48
N TYR A 204 -1.06 5.28 1.91
CA TYR A 204 -0.47 4.23 1.07
C TYR A 204 -0.51 2.86 1.76
N PRO A 205 -1.70 2.21 1.84
CA PRO A 205 -1.88 0.89 2.46
C PRO A 205 -0.93 -0.18 1.96
N ILE A 206 -0.46 -0.06 0.71
CA ILE A 206 0.44 -1.02 0.07
C ILE A 206 1.79 -1.09 0.77
N VAL A 207 2.21 -0.03 1.46
CA VAL A 207 3.45 0.03 2.26
C VAL A 207 3.52 -1.09 3.30
N HIS A 208 2.36 -1.59 3.75
CA HIS A 208 2.27 -2.76 4.63
C HIS A 208 2.98 -3.98 4.02
N TYR A 209 2.69 -4.28 2.74
CA TYR A 209 3.17 -5.48 2.04
C TYR A 209 4.63 -5.42 1.56
N PHE A 210 5.34 -4.33 1.88
CA PHE A 210 6.79 -4.23 1.72
C PHE A 210 7.47 -4.86 2.93
N TYR A 211 7.77 -6.15 2.80
CA TYR A 211 8.41 -6.93 3.84
C TYR A 211 9.93 -6.73 3.86
N SER A 212 10.48 -6.69 5.06
CA SER A 212 11.92 -6.77 5.30
C SER A 212 12.37 -8.24 5.34
N THR A 213 13.56 -8.52 4.83
CA THR A 213 14.14 -9.86 4.79
C THR A 213 14.87 -10.21 6.08
N ASP A 214 15.41 -9.20 6.75
CA ASP A 214 16.16 -9.34 7.99
C ASP A 214 15.35 -8.81 9.17
N GLU A 215 15.40 -9.54 10.28
CA GLU A 215 14.66 -9.27 11.50
C GLU A 215 15.13 -7.96 12.14
N THR A 216 16.45 -7.74 12.19
CA THR A 216 17.05 -6.58 12.88
C THR A 216 16.71 -5.26 12.20
N THR A 217 16.36 -5.32 10.92
CA THR A 217 15.98 -4.18 10.07
C THR A 217 14.48 -4.16 9.74
N SER A 218 13.69 -5.00 10.42
CA SER A 218 12.23 -5.05 10.27
C SER A 218 11.54 -4.10 11.23
N LEU A 219 10.56 -3.35 10.73
CA LEU A 219 9.86 -2.35 11.53
C LEU A 219 9.01 -3.00 12.64
N ALA A 220 8.24 -4.05 12.33
CA ALA A 220 7.32 -4.66 13.29
C ALA A 220 8.02 -5.23 14.55
N PRO A 221 9.10 -6.03 14.46
CA PRO A 221 9.85 -6.48 15.64
C PRO A 221 10.46 -5.32 16.43
N ASN A 222 11.04 -4.34 15.74
CA ASN A 222 11.70 -3.19 16.37
C ASN A 222 10.71 -2.29 17.11
N LEU A 223 9.52 -2.02 16.53
CA LEU A 223 8.43 -1.31 17.20
C LEU A 223 7.95 -2.07 18.45
N ALA A 224 7.79 -3.39 18.35
CA ALA A 224 7.38 -4.20 19.49
C ALA A 224 8.41 -4.18 20.63
N ARG A 225 9.71 -4.19 20.31
CA ARG A 225 10.80 -4.09 21.30
C ARG A 225 10.83 -2.73 21.98
N ILE A 226 10.73 -1.63 21.23
CA ILE A 226 10.61 -0.30 21.83
C ILE A 226 9.34 -0.19 22.67
N ASP A 227 8.24 -0.82 22.26
CA ASP A 227 7.00 -0.79 23.03
C ASP A 227 7.17 -1.40 24.42
N GLN A 228 7.79 -2.57 24.47
CA GLN A 228 8.04 -3.26 25.73
C GLN A 228 8.91 -2.40 26.65
N LEU A 229 10.01 -1.86 26.11
CA LEU A 229 10.90 -0.97 26.85
C LEU A 229 10.19 0.28 27.37
N LEU A 230 9.31 0.87 26.56
CA LEU A 230 8.56 2.06 26.93
C LEU A 230 7.51 1.77 28.00
N VAL A 231 6.78 0.66 27.89
CA VAL A 231 5.81 0.21 28.90
C VAL A 231 6.51 -0.07 30.23
N ASP A 232 7.66 -0.73 30.20
CA ASP A 232 8.40 -1.08 31.42
C ASP A 232 9.06 0.16 32.06
N ALA A 233 9.57 1.11 31.27
CA ALA A 233 10.05 2.40 31.76
C ALA A 233 8.95 3.24 32.42
N LEU A 234 7.76 3.32 31.82
CA LEU A 234 6.60 4.02 32.40
C LEU A 234 6.11 3.36 33.70
N LYS A 235 6.16 2.02 33.81
CA LYS A 235 5.84 1.31 35.06
C LYS A 235 6.81 1.65 36.19
N ASN A 236 8.07 1.87 35.86
CA ASN A 236 9.11 2.26 36.81
C ASN A 236 9.13 3.78 37.07
N ASN A 237 8.12 4.54 36.61
CA ASN A 237 8.01 6.00 36.75
C ASN A 237 9.22 6.78 36.20
N VAL A 238 9.88 6.26 35.15
CA VAL A 238 10.98 6.95 34.49
C VAL A 238 10.42 8.02 33.55
N ASP A 239 10.83 9.27 33.76
CA ASP A 239 10.57 10.46 32.91
C ASP A 239 9.24 10.45 32.13
N SER A 240 8.15 10.38 32.91
CA SER A 240 6.77 10.25 32.42
C SER A 240 6.39 11.32 31.37
N ASN A 241 6.86 12.56 31.55
CA ASN A 241 6.52 13.69 30.70
C ASN A 241 7.05 13.54 29.26
N THR A 242 8.19 12.89 29.09
CA THR A 242 8.80 12.65 27.76
C THR A 242 8.25 11.38 27.11
N LEU A 243 7.94 10.35 27.90
CA LEU A 243 7.52 9.04 27.40
C LEU A 243 6.02 8.93 27.09
N HIS A 244 5.14 9.64 27.80
CA HIS A 244 3.69 9.63 27.54
C HIS A 244 3.31 10.04 26.10
N PRO A 245 3.85 11.13 25.53
CA PRO A 245 3.55 11.52 24.15
C PRO A 245 3.98 10.45 23.12
N LEU A 246 5.08 9.75 23.37
CA LEU A 246 5.56 8.66 22.53
C LEU A 246 4.65 7.43 22.66
N TYR A 247 4.24 7.09 23.88
CA TYR A 247 3.25 6.03 24.15
C TYR A 247 1.96 6.23 23.35
N HIS A 248 1.40 7.45 23.39
CA HIS A 248 0.18 7.82 22.68
C HIS A 248 0.33 7.71 21.15
N SER A 249 1.49 8.09 20.61
CA SER A 249 1.79 7.92 19.18
C SER A 249 1.84 6.45 18.78
N MET A 250 2.41 5.58 19.62
CA MET A 250 2.41 4.14 19.39
C MET A 250 1.00 3.53 19.47
N ASN A 251 0.19 3.96 20.44
CA ASN A 251 -1.22 3.56 20.54
C ASN A 251 -2.01 3.96 19.29
N SER A 252 -1.82 5.19 18.81
CA SER A 252 -2.45 5.68 17.59
C SER A 252 -2.07 4.82 16.37
N TYR A 253 -0.81 4.43 16.26
CA TYR A 253 -0.35 3.52 15.20
C TYR A 253 -1.01 2.14 15.30
N LEU A 254 -1.03 1.54 16.50
CA LEU A 254 -1.65 0.22 16.71
C LEU A 254 -3.14 0.23 16.36
N HIS A 255 -3.86 1.29 16.73
CA HIS A 255 -5.27 1.46 16.39
C HIS A 255 -5.48 1.52 14.86
N THR A 256 -4.66 2.29 14.14
CA THR A 256 -4.73 2.38 12.68
C THR A 256 -4.49 1.03 11.99
N VAL A 257 -3.45 0.31 12.41
CA VAL A 257 -3.08 -0.98 11.78
C VAL A 257 -4.12 -2.05 12.08
N ASN A 258 -4.66 -2.08 13.30
CA ASN A 258 -5.75 -2.97 13.69
C ASN A 258 -7.01 -2.66 12.84
N GLY A 259 -7.52 -1.43 12.87
CA GLY A 259 -8.74 -1.07 12.13
C GLY A 259 -8.72 -1.36 10.62
N THR A 260 -7.53 -1.39 10.00
CA THR A 260 -7.39 -1.50 8.54
C THR A 260 -6.90 -2.87 8.06
N PHE A 261 -6.13 -3.62 8.87
CA PHE A 261 -5.45 -4.84 8.42
C PHE A 261 -5.60 -6.06 9.34
N VAL A 262 -5.86 -5.85 10.64
CA VAL A 262 -5.92 -6.94 11.64
C VAL A 262 -7.23 -6.86 12.40
N LYS A 263 -8.08 -7.89 12.36
CA LYS A 263 -9.35 -7.87 13.09
C LYS A 263 -9.17 -8.53 14.47
N THR A 264 -8.71 -7.78 15.49
CA THR A 264 -8.54 -8.32 16.87
C THR A 264 -9.62 -7.82 17.85
N VAL A 265 -9.95 -8.66 18.83
CA VAL A 265 -11.14 -8.68 19.73
C VAL A 265 -11.03 -7.70 20.93
N GLY A 266 -10.44 -6.52 20.77
CA GLY A 266 -10.32 -5.56 21.89
C GLY A 266 -10.01 -4.14 21.47
N THR A 267 -10.69 -3.18 22.09
CA THR A 267 -10.45 -1.73 21.97
C THR A 267 -9.46 -1.29 23.05
N LEU A 268 -8.36 -0.66 22.66
CA LEU A 268 -7.44 0.03 23.57
C LEU A 268 -8.23 1.15 24.28
N SER A 269 -8.10 1.24 25.60
CA SER A 269 -8.81 2.25 26.41
C SER A 269 -8.15 3.63 26.25
N GLU A 270 -8.93 4.70 26.09
CA GLU A 270 -8.43 6.08 26.10
C GLU A 270 -8.01 6.55 27.52
N ASN A 271 -8.34 5.79 28.57
CA ASN A 271 -8.03 6.15 29.96
C ASN A 271 -6.62 5.71 30.38
N GLU A 272 -5.75 6.68 30.70
CA GLU A 272 -4.37 6.46 31.15
C GLU A 272 -4.22 5.67 32.46
N ASN A 273 -5.32 5.43 33.20
CA ASN A 273 -5.31 4.69 34.46
C ASN A 273 -5.39 3.16 34.26
N ASP A 274 -5.65 2.67 33.05
CA ASP A 274 -5.80 1.24 32.75
C ASP A 274 -4.53 0.59 32.14
N LYS A 275 -3.35 1.11 32.53
CA LYS A 275 -2.01 0.74 32.01
C LYS A 275 -1.66 -0.76 32.13
N LEU A 276 -2.35 -1.52 32.99
CA LEU A 276 -2.15 -2.97 33.14
C LEU A 276 -3.08 -3.80 32.25
N ALA A 277 -4.32 -3.38 32.02
CA ALA A 277 -5.23 -4.06 31.08
C ALA A 277 -4.73 -3.96 29.63
N ASP A 278 -4.03 -2.88 29.30
CA ASP A 278 -3.55 -2.61 27.95
C ASP A 278 -2.29 -3.40 27.55
N LYS A 279 -1.47 -3.88 28.51
CA LYS A 279 -0.22 -4.60 28.19
C LYS A 279 -0.47 -5.90 27.44
N ASP A 280 -1.46 -6.68 27.87
CA ASP A 280 -1.80 -7.95 27.22
C ASP A 280 -2.47 -7.73 25.85
N ILE A 281 -3.32 -6.69 25.74
CA ILE A 281 -3.94 -6.28 24.48
C ILE A 281 -2.87 -5.83 23.48
N ARG A 282 -1.95 -4.95 23.87
CA ARG A 282 -0.84 -4.48 23.01
C ARG A 282 0.06 -5.63 22.56
N LYS A 283 0.39 -6.56 23.47
CA LYS A 283 1.17 -7.75 23.13
C LYS A 283 0.45 -8.63 22.11
N ALA A 284 -0.87 -8.79 22.22
CA ALA A 284 -1.68 -9.49 21.23
C ALA A 284 -1.69 -8.76 19.88
N LEU A 285 -1.86 -7.44 19.86
CA LEU A 285 -1.82 -6.62 18.64
C LEU A 285 -0.49 -6.75 17.91
N PHE A 286 0.64 -6.61 18.62
CA PHE A 286 1.96 -6.80 18.01
C PHE A 286 2.18 -8.22 17.51
N LYS A 287 1.67 -9.23 18.22
CA LYS A 287 1.72 -10.63 17.76
C LYS A 287 1.00 -10.81 16.43
N ASP A 288 -0.15 -10.16 16.24
CA ASP A 288 -0.90 -10.25 15.00
C ASP A 288 -0.22 -9.47 13.87
N ILE A 289 0.38 -8.30 14.15
CA ILE A 289 1.19 -7.53 13.19
C ILE A 289 2.43 -8.33 12.75
N LEU A 290 3.10 -9.01 13.69
CA LEU A 290 4.23 -9.87 13.34
C LEU A 290 3.81 -11.01 12.42
N LYS A 291 2.68 -11.66 12.72
CA LYS A 291 2.12 -12.71 11.88
C LYS A 291 1.71 -12.21 10.48
N SER A 292 1.13 -11.01 10.37
CA SER A 292 0.78 -10.43 9.06
C SER A 292 2.02 -10.18 8.21
N ASP A 293 3.14 -9.81 8.84
CA ASP A 293 4.45 -9.66 8.20
C ASP A 293 5.17 -11.01 7.98
N GLY A 294 4.56 -12.13 8.38
CA GLY A 294 5.12 -13.48 8.28
C GLY A 294 6.26 -13.77 9.26
N TRP A 295 6.36 -13.02 10.36
CA TRP A 295 7.31 -13.25 11.45
C TRP A 295 6.71 -14.17 12.52
N ASP A 296 7.57 -14.97 13.16
CA ASP A 296 7.18 -15.72 14.35
C ASP A 296 7.14 -14.79 15.56
N SER A 297 6.12 -14.94 16.39
CA SER A 297 5.98 -14.23 17.66
C SER A 297 7.06 -14.55 18.69
N ASP A 298 7.77 -15.68 18.53
CA ASP A 298 8.86 -16.08 19.42
C ASP A 298 10.11 -15.20 19.31
N ILE A 299 10.19 -14.35 18.27
CA ILE A 299 11.24 -13.34 18.08
C ILE A 299 11.29 -12.29 19.20
N LEU A 300 10.19 -12.12 19.92
CA LEU A 300 10.13 -11.22 21.09
C LEU A 300 10.69 -11.85 22.37
N LYS A 301 11.02 -13.15 22.38
CA LYS A 301 11.57 -13.86 23.55
C LYS A 301 13.10 -13.91 23.56
N THR A 302 13.75 -13.73 22.41
CA THR A 302 15.20 -13.94 22.25
C THR A 302 16.08 -12.80 22.77
N THR A 303 15.48 -11.68 23.21
CA THR A 303 16.22 -10.50 23.71
C THR A 303 16.16 -10.31 25.23
N SER A 304 15.59 -11.27 25.98
CA SER A 304 15.59 -11.26 27.46
C SER A 304 16.79 -12.01 28.06
N GLY A 305 17.95 -11.93 27.42
CA GLY A 305 19.20 -12.58 27.84
C GLY A 305 20.31 -11.57 28.04
#